data_AF-A0A9P6IDT7-F1
#
_entry.id   AF-A0A9P6IDT7-F1
#
_cell.length_a   1.000
_cell.length_b   1.000
_cell.length_c   1.000
_cell.angle_alpha   90.00
_cell.angle_beta   90.00
_cell.angle_gamma   90.00
#
_symmetry.space_group_name_H-M   'P 1'
#
loop_
_entity.id
_entity.type
_entity.pdbx_description
1 polymer ?
#
loop_
_entity_poly.entity_id
_entity_poly.type
_entity_poly.pdbx_seq_one_letter_code
_entity_poly.pdbx_strand_id
1 'polypeptide(L)'
;MPAWGIAYCLGTSWAKGAGIEKYHGIHARSATALPGATQDDAESALADAVKKLLPNPGTMLEDDRDGRSRKEAFKEAIRTAYFKFSNDTDILTIYVDAVLNLGSWDKWCVNEYDGATPGQVMDMLHIMANHIEEDKSCLRHPGFLCTLVNLAQTLSCPEMAERYAERLGELAGDAGFLHHTISRLQMSCGQYGKALKTSENSVTASFKYVIRAGLYDPYTVYLLHEYCNRIKIGIDQGELKAAMDAVKDIEDLLKRNIPLTQLPPLGFHMECLLSLRVQVLLRFGCWKRILCLEIPTDEDMYSMTTVITHFAKAIAYSALNDQSNARKHQGLLSEARDKVNSKSPMLNMSFKPFLDFVEKRLDGELLYREAELEEAELVLREAMELEFSAEGWVLPTSLTLGALYLAQKNWTEAMMLFSAHVRLRHVAIEVFPIQHNEPALCSQHLNDCWAYNGLWDALDGLLRGVNTPSKVYVKNIKKQVEDAAKSKLRHVSKMTDSTFSPRNIEDWDGEPRIATF
;
A
#
# COMPACT_ATOMS: atom_id res chain seq x y z
N MET A 1 -32.25 -0.45 6.52
CA MET A 1 -31.27 -1.34 5.86
C MET A 1 -31.75 -2.77 6.08
N PRO A 2 -31.85 -3.61 5.04
CA PRO A 2 -32.32 -4.98 5.17
C PRO A 2 -31.33 -5.83 5.99
N ALA A 3 -31.82 -6.93 6.58
CA ALA A 3 -31.03 -7.77 7.47
C ALA A 3 -29.80 -8.38 6.77
N TRP A 4 -29.92 -8.76 5.49
CA TRP A 4 -28.79 -9.28 4.70
C TRP A 4 -27.72 -8.23 4.48
N GLY A 5 -28.10 -6.96 4.27
CA GLY A 5 -27.16 -5.86 4.08
C GLY A 5 -26.37 -5.59 5.36
N ILE A 6 -27.04 -5.61 6.51
CA ILE A 6 -26.38 -5.51 7.82
C ILE A 6 -25.41 -6.70 8.01
N ALA A 7 -25.84 -7.92 7.67
CA ALA A 7 -25.01 -9.11 7.77
C ALA A 7 -23.77 -9.06 6.88
N TYR A 8 -23.93 -8.60 5.63
CA TYR A 8 -22.84 -8.45 4.67
C TYR A 8 -21.85 -7.34 5.08
N CYS A 9 -22.34 -6.17 5.54
CA CYS A 9 -21.49 -5.08 6.01
C CYS A 9 -20.70 -5.44 7.27
N LEU A 10 -21.30 -6.22 8.18
CA LEU A 10 -20.58 -6.73 9.33
C LEU A 10 -19.59 -7.84 8.92
N GLY A 11 -19.87 -8.53 7.81
CA GLY A 11 -18.91 -9.36 7.09
C GLY A 11 -18.58 -10.69 7.77
N THR A 12 -17.38 -11.19 7.49
CA THR A 12 -16.76 -12.39 8.07
C THR A 12 -15.46 -12.07 8.80
N SER A 13 -15.12 -10.78 8.99
CA SER A 13 -13.79 -10.29 9.38
C SER A 13 -13.38 -10.71 10.81
N TRP A 14 -12.91 -11.95 10.94
CA TRP A 14 -11.55 -12.39 11.29
C TRP A 14 -10.66 -11.60 12.26
N ALA A 15 -11.20 -10.81 13.16
CA ALA A 15 -10.44 -10.37 14.33
C ALA A 15 -10.56 -11.39 15.48
N LYS A 16 -10.16 -12.65 15.24
CA LYS A 16 -9.91 -13.58 16.34
C LYS A 16 -8.75 -13.01 17.15
N GLY A 17 -9.06 -12.57 18.36
CA GLY A 17 -8.10 -12.07 19.36
C GLY A 17 -8.26 -10.59 19.72
N ALA A 18 -8.84 -9.72 18.89
CA ALA A 18 -8.84 -8.27 19.17
C ALA A 18 -9.87 -7.79 20.21
N GLY A 19 -10.35 -8.67 21.10
CA GLY A 19 -11.45 -8.34 22.03
C GLY A 19 -12.81 -8.13 21.33
N ILE A 20 -12.94 -8.56 20.07
CA ILE A 20 -14.10 -8.36 19.19
C ILE A 20 -15.17 -9.47 19.36
N GLU A 21 -15.18 -10.17 20.50
CA GLU A 21 -16.17 -11.22 20.81
C GLU A 21 -17.62 -10.75 20.68
N LYS A 22 -17.87 -9.45 20.93
CA LYS A 22 -19.18 -8.82 20.73
C LYS A 22 -19.68 -8.95 19.29
N TYR A 23 -18.79 -8.93 18.30
CA TYR A 23 -19.16 -9.03 16.88
C TYR A 23 -19.32 -10.48 16.43
N HIS A 24 -18.61 -11.45 17.01
CA HIS A 24 -18.90 -12.89 16.81
C HIS A 24 -20.37 -13.22 17.13
N GLY A 25 -20.90 -12.67 18.22
CA GLY A 25 -22.32 -12.78 18.54
C GLY A 25 -23.24 -12.12 17.51
N ILE A 26 -22.81 -11.04 16.86
CA ILE A 26 -23.60 -10.38 15.80
C ILE A 26 -23.56 -11.22 14.52
N HIS A 27 -22.43 -11.81 14.12
CA HIS A 27 -22.36 -12.70 12.96
C HIS A 27 -23.25 -13.93 13.09
N ALA A 28 -23.21 -14.60 14.25
CA ALA A 28 -24.07 -15.74 14.53
C ALA A 28 -25.57 -15.35 14.50
N ARG A 29 -25.92 -14.20 15.10
CA ARG A 29 -27.29 -13.67 15.06
C ARG A 29 -27.72 -13.30 13.64
N SER A 30 -26.85 -12.65 12.86
CA SER A 30 -27.10 -12.29 11.47
C SER A 30 -27.35 -13.53 10.62
N ALA A 31 -26.53 -14.58 10.73
CA ALA A 31 -26.73 -15.84 10.01
C ALA A 31 -28.06 -16.52 10.35
N THR A 32 -28.48 -16.49 11.62
CA THR A 32 -29.77 -17.06 12.06
C THR A 32 -30.98 -16.19 11.76
N ALA A 33 -30.79 -14.88 11.56
CA ALA A 33 -31.86 -13.92 11.35
C ALA A 33 -32.21 -13.70 9.88
N LEU A 34 -31.41 -14.23 8.94
CA LEU A 34 -31.74 -14.17 7.51
C LEU A 34 -32.79 -15.24 7.18
N PRO A 35 -34.04 -14.85 6.86
CA PRO A 35 -35.06 -15.82 6.47
C PRO A 35 -34.58 -16.60 5.24
N GLY A 36 -34.92 -17.89 5.15
CA GLY A 36 -34.78 -18.67 3.91
C GLY A 36 -35.45 -17.96 2.74
N ALA A 37 -34.95 -18.12 1.50
CA ALA A 37 -35.67 -17.61 0.34
C ALA A 37 -37.12 -18.12 0.35
N THR A 38 -38.06 -17.21 0.58
CA THR A 38 -39.49 -17.50 0.54
C THR A 38 -40.11 -17.08 -0.78
N GLN A 39 -39.36 -16.35 -1.62
CA GLN A 39 -39.81 -15.76 -2.88
C GLN A 39 -38.69 -15.81 -3.92
N ASP A 40 -39.08 -15.75 -5.20
CA ASP A 40 -38.16 -15.79 -6.33
C ASP A 40 -37.75 -14.39 -6.80
N ASP A 41 -37.09 -13.64 -5.90
CA ASP A 41 -36.70 -12.25 -6.11
C ASP A 41 -35.22 -11.96 -5.79
N ALA A 42 -34.77 -10.77 -6.19
CA ALA A 42 -33.38 -10.32 -6.04
C ALA A 42 -32.93 -10.27 -4.57
N GLU A 43 -33.81 -9.83 -3.66
CA GLU A 43 -33.49 -9.71 -2.23
C GLU A 43 -33.29 -11.07 -1.57
N SER A 44 -34.14 -12.05 -1.90
CA SER A 44 -34.03 -13.43 -1.43
C SER A 44 -32.75 -14.09 -1.96
N ALA A 45 -32.40 -13.85 -3.22
CA ALA A 45 -31.16 -14.35 -3.81
C ALA A 45 -29.91 -13.75 -3.14
N LEU A 46 -29.92 -12.46 -2.82
CA LEU A 46 -28.86 -11.79 -2.05
C LEU A 46 -28.73 -12.36 -0.64
N ALA A 47 -29.85 -12.53 0.07
CA ALA A 47 -29.84 -13.10 1.41
C ALA A 47 -29.27 -14.52 1.43
N ASP A 48 -29.64 -15.36 0.45
CA ASP A 48 -29.13 -16.72 0.34
C ASP A 48 -27.64 -16.77 -0.04
N ALA A 49 -27.18 -15.86 -0.90
CA ALA A 49 -25.75 -15.71 -1.19
C ALA A 49 -24.99 -15.33 0.07
N VAL A 50 -25.40 -14.26 0.78
CA VAL A 50 -24.72 -13.78 2.00
C VAL A 50 -24.63 -14.87 3.07
N LYS A 51 -25.65 -15.74 3.23
CA LYS A 51 -25.56 -16.89 4.13
C LYS A 51 -24.38 -17.82 3.84
N LYS A 52 -24.00 -17.99 2.56
CA LYS A 52 -22.84 -18.82 2.17
C LYS A 52 -21.52 -18.21 2.62
N LEU A 53 -21.47 -16.87 2.73
CA LEU A 53 -20.29 -16.15 3.18
C LEU A 53 -20.10 -16.29 4.69
N LEU A 54 -21.19 -16.30 5.47
CA LEU A 54 -21.15 -16.31 6.93
C LEU A 54 -20.68 -17.67 7.49
N PRO A 55 -19.89 -17.67 8.59
CA PRO A 55 -19.50 -18.91 9.25
C PRO A 55 -20.69 -19.59 9.93
N ASN A 56 -20.75 -20.91 9.86
CA ASN A 56 -21.71 -21.69 10.64
C ASN A 56 -21.34 -21.63 12.14
N PRO A 57 -22.30 -21.32 13.03
CA PRO A 57 -22.05 -21.32 14.47
C PRO A 57 -21.55 -22.71 14.93
N GLY A 58 -20.36 -22.77 15.54
CA GLY A 58 -19.79 -23.98 16.14
C GLY A 58 -18.98 -24.89 15.22
N THR A 59 -18.78 -24.57 13.93
CA THR A 59 -18.02 -25.41 12.99
C THR A 59 -16.79 -24.73 12.40
N MET A 60 -16.24 -23.69 13.05
CA MET A 60 -14.97 -23.11 12.60
C MET A 60 -13.84 -24.11 12.83
N LEU A 61 -13.45 -24.81 11.76
CA LEU A 61 -12.25 -25.64 11.72
C LEU A 61 -11.00 -24.75 11.76
N GLU A 62 -9.90 -25.24 12.32
CA GLU A 62 -8.61 -24.53 12.33
C GLU A 62 -8.05 -24.26 10.91
N ASP A 63 -8.50 -25.03 9.92
CA ASP A 63 -8.07 -24.92 8.52
C ASP A 63 -8.92 -23.96 7.66
N ASP A 64 -10.04 -23.45 8.18
CA ASP A 64 -10.91 -22.48 7.48
C ASP A 64 -10.54 -21.03 7.83
N ARG A 65 -9.21 -20.81 7.99
CA ARG A 65 -8.62 -19.58 8.49
C ARG A 65 -8.79 -18.38 7.55
N ASP A 66 -8.82 -18.64 6.26
CA ASP A 66 -8.96 -17.64 5.19
C ASP A 66 -10.43 -17.44 4.74
N GLY A 67 -11.33 -18.34 5.16
CA GLY A 67 -12.71 -18.38 4.70
C GLY A 67 -12.87 -18.72 3.22
N ARG A 68 -11.85 -19.30 2.57
CA ARG A 68 -11.80 -19.44 1.10
C ARG A 68 -12.97 -20.24 0.55
N SER A 69 -13.30 -21.38 1.14
CA SER A 69 -14.45 -22.19 0.71
C SER A 69 -15.78 -21.43 0.81
N ARG A 70 -15.95 -20.58 1.84
CA ARG A 70 -17.15 -19.71 1.97
C ARG A 70 -17.16 -18.59 0.94
N LYS A 71 -16.01 -17.95 0.68
CA LYS A 71 -15.87 -16.91 -0.35
C LYS A 71 -16.18 -17.48 -1.74
N GLU A 72 -15.69 -18.67 -2.06
CA GLU A 72 -16.00 -19.37 -3.32
C GLU A 72 -17.49 -19.72 -3.42
N ALA A 73 -18.08 -20.28 -2.37
CA ALA A 73 -19.51 -20.59 -2.33
C ALA A 73 -20.39 -19.33 -2.46
N PHE A 74 -19.99 -18.23 -1.82
CA PHE A 74 -20.62 -16.93 -1.94
C PHE A 74 -20.54 -16.39 -3.37
N LYS A 75 -19.34 -16.38 -3.97
CA LYS A 75 -19.11 -15.95 -5.35
C LYS A 75 -19.98 -16.75 -6.33
N GLU A 76 -20.04 -18.07 -6.21
CA GLU A 76 -20.89 -18.88 -7.10
C GLU A 76 -22.39 -18.58 -6.88
N ALA A 77 -22.83 -18.39 -5.64
CA ALA A 77 -24.22 -18.06 -5.35
C ALA A 77 -24.61 -16.68 -5.92
N ILE A 78 -23.79 -15.65 -5.72
CA ILE A 78 -24.06 -14.31 -6.27
C ILE A 78 -23.91 -14.29 -7.80
N ARG A 79 -23.03 -15.11 -8.39
CA ARG A 79 -22.95 -15.30 -9.84
C ARG A 79 -24.27 -15.85 -10.39
N THR A 80 -24.85 -16.86 -9.74
CA THR A 80 -26.18 -17.39 -10.12
C THR A 80 -27.26 -16.32 -9.99
N ALA A 81 -27.24 -15.52 -8.92
CA ALA A 81 -28.17 -14.41 -8.74
C ALA A 81 -28.02 -13.37 -9.87
N TYR A 82 -26.79 -13.01 -10.25
CA TYR A 82 -26.50 -12.08 -11.33
C TYR A 82 -27.07 -12.56 -12.68
N PHE A 83 -26.90 -13.84 -13.03
CA PHE A 83 -27.48 -14.35 -14.29
C PHE A 83 -29.02 -14.34 -14.30
N LYS A 84 -29.65 -14.30 -13.13
CA LYS A 84 -31.10 -14.24 -13.00
C LYS A 84 -31.63 -12.80 -12.95
N PHE A 85 -30.88 -11.91 -12.33
CA PHE A 85 -31.25 -10.51 -12.06
C PHE A 85 -30.17 -9.57 -12.62
N SER A 86 -29.82 -9.73 -13.90
CA SER A 86 -28.66 -9.05 -14.51
C SER A 86 -28.73 -7.52 -14.52
N ASN A 87 -29.95 -6.97 -14.46
CA ASN A 87 -30.18 -5.52 -14.49
C ASN A 87 -30.11 -4.89 -13.09
N ASP A 88 -29.94 -5.70 -12.03
CA ASP A 88 -29.86 -5.23 -10.66
C ASP A 88 -28.42 -4.76 -10.34
N THR A 89 -28.29 -3.45 -10.07
CA THR A 89 -26.98 -2.83 -9.82
C THR A 89 -26.33 -3.31 -8.52
N ASP A 90 -27.12 -3.62 -7.48
CA ASP A 90 -26.61 -4.12 -6.20
C ASP A 90 -26.02 -5.53 -6.39
N ILE A 91 -26.76 -6.42 -7.07
CA ILE A 91 -26.30 -7.80 -7.36
C ILE A 91 -25.03 -7.78 -8.19
N LEU A 92 -24.98 -6.97 -9.26
CA LEU A 92 -23.76 -6.84 -10.07
C LEU A 92 -22.58 -6.31 -9.23
N THR A 93 -22.81 -5.27 -8.42
CA THR A 93 -21.77 -4.70 -7.55
C THR A 93 -21.18 -5.77 -6.62
N ILE A 94 -22.04 -6.55 -5.96
CA ILE A 94 -21.63 -7.60 -5.02
C ILE A 94 -20.98 -8.78 -5.75
N TYR A 95 -21.41 -9.10 -6.97
CA TYR A 95 -20.75 -10.14 -7.77
C TYR A 95 -19.31 -9.76 -8.12
N VAL A 96 -19.09 -8.53 -8.61
CA VAL A 96 -17.74 -8.05 -8.92
C VAL A 96 -16.88 -8.01 -7.66
N ASP A 97 -17.42 -7.54 -6.53
CA ASP A 97 -16.74 -7.56 -5.23
C ASP A 97 -16.35 -8.99 -4.81
N ALA A 98 -17.26 -9.96 -4.96
CA ALA A 98 -17.01 -11.35 -4.62
C ALA A 98 -15.90 -11.99 -5.47
N VAL A 99 -15.80 -11.63 -6.75
CA VAL A 99 -14.70 -12.06 -7.63
C VAL A 99 -13.37 -11.47 -7.17
N LEU A 100 -13.34 -10.18 -6.86
CA LEU A 100 -12.12 -9.47 -6.44
C LEU A 100 -11.58 -9.93 -5.09
N ASN A 101 -12.45 -10.31 -4.16
CA ASN A 101 -12.08 -10.66 -2.78
C ASN A 101 -11.88 -12.18 -2.56
N LEU A 102 -11.74 -12.98 -3.62
CA LEU A 102 -11.47 -14.42 -3.50
C LEU A 102 -10.08 -14.74 -2.94
N GLY A 103 -9.09 -13.91 -3.26
CA GLY A 103 -7.69 -14.17 -2.93
C GLY A 103 -7.41 -14.20 -1.43
N SER A 104 -6.45 -15.03 -1.04
CA SER A 104 -5.91 -15.06 0.31
C SER A 104 -4.87 -13.93 0.42
N TRP A 105 -4.96 -13.12 1.48
CA TRP A 105 -4.07 -11.96 1.67
C TRP A 105 -2.59 -12.37 1.73
N ASP A 106 -2.29 -13.52 2.33
CA ASP A 106 -0.96 -14.11 2.47
C ASP A 106 -0.36 -14.65 1.16
N LYS A 107 -1.19 -14.86 0.12
CA LYS A 107 -0.78 -15.44 -1.17
C LYS A 107 -0.69 -14.42 -2.31
N TRP A 108 -0.87 -13.13 -2.04
CA TRP A 108 -0.66 -12.07 -3.04
C TRP A 108 0.71 -12.10 -3.71
N CYS A 109 1.69 -12.76 -3.08
CA CYS A 109 3.11 -12.58 -3.39
C CYS A 109 3.88 -13.84 -3.75
N VAL A 110 3.22 -15.00 -3.82
CA VAL A 110 3.87 -16.21 -4.32
C VAL A 110 3.47 -16.36 -5.79
N ASN A 111 4.20 -17.12 -6.62
CA ASN A 111 3.74 -17.58 -7.95
C ASN A 111 2.42 -18.43 -7.88
N GLU A 112 1.69 -18.33 -6.77
CA GLU A 112 0.49 -19.03 -6.33
C GLU A 112 -0.61 -18.03 -5.93
N TYR A 113 -0.63 -16.81 -6.50
CA TYR A 113 -1.74 -15.88 -6.30
C TYR A 113 -3.06 -16.57 -6.65
N ASP A 114 -3.93 -16.68 -5.66
CA ASP A 114 -5.16 -17.46 -5.72
C ASP A 114 -6.42 -16.59 -5.81
N GLY A 115 -6.25 -15.28 -6.05
CA GLY A 115 -7.33 -14.33 -6.28
C GLY A 115 -7.78 -14.24 -7.74
N ALA A 116 -8.45 -13.14 -8.10
CA ALA A 116 -8.99 -12.95 -9.44
C ALA A 116 -7.89 -12.92 -10.51
N THR A 117 -7.98 -13.80 -11.51
CA THR A 117 -7.03 -13.79 -12.64
C THR A 117 -7.18 -12.50 -13.47
N PRO A 118 -6.14 -12.07 -14.22
CA PRO A 118 -6.27 -10.93 -15.13
C PRO A 118 -7.45 -11.04 -16.10
N GLY A 119 -7.76 -12.27 -16.57
CA GLY A 119 -8.94 -12.52 -17.40
C GLY A 119 -10.25 -12.23 -16.67
N GLN A 120 -10.40 -12.70 -15.43
CA GLN A 120 -11.59 -12.44 -14.61
C GLN A 120 -11.76 -10.94 -14.29
N VAL A 121 -10.67 -10.23 -14.01
CA VAL A 121 -10.68 -8.78 -13.80
C VAL A 121 -11.19 -8.06 -15.06
N MET A 122 -10.71 -8.46 -16.24
CA MET A 122 -11.19 -7.90 -17.51
C MET A 122 -12.65 -8.25 -17.78
N ASP A 123 -13.09 -9.48 -17.50
CA ASP A 123 -14.50 -9.87 -17.65
C ASP A 123 -15.41 -9.00 -16.78
N MET A 124 -15.05 -8.78 -15.51
CA MET A 124 -15.83 -7.92 -14.61
C MET A 124 -15.88 -6.47 -15.12
N LEU A 125 -14.77 -5.98 -15.67
CA LEU A 125 -14.71 -4.63 -16.22
C LEU A 125 -15.64 -4.48 -17.43
N HIS A 126 -15.67 -5.46 -18.33
CA HIS A 126 -16.59 -5.47 -19.47
C HIS A 126 -18.04 -5.52 -19.01
N ILE A 127 -18.37 -6.35 -18.02
CA ILE A 127 -19.73 -6.42 -17.49
C ILE A 127 -20.16 -5.08 -16.90
N MET A 128 -19.33 -4.44 -16.07
CA MET A 128 -19.66 -3.13 -15.51
C MET A 128 -19.76 -2.04 -16.59
N ALA A 129 -18.91 -2.08 -17.62
CA ALA A 129 -18.97 -1.15 -18.74
C ALA A 129 -20.29 -1.29 -19.52
N ASN A 130 -20.71 -2.51 -19.83
CA ASN A 130 -21.99 -2.78 -20.50
C ASN A 130 -23.18 -2.31 -19.64
N HIS A 131 -23.14 -2.57 -18.33
CA HIS A 131 -24.19 -2.12 -17.40
C HIS A 131 -24.32 -0.59 -17.38
N ILE A 132 -23.20 0.14 -17.48
CA ILE A 132 -23.22 1.61 -17.62
C ILE A 132 -23.86 2.04 -18.95
N GLU A 133 -23.69 1.29 -20.03
CA GLU A 133 -24.34 1.58 -21.32
C GLU A 133 -25.85 1.36 -21.26
N GLU A 134 -26.29 0.30 -20.59
CA GLU A 134 -27.69 -0.09 -20.44
C GLU A 134 -28.44 0.79 -19.44
N ASP A 135 -27.85 1.09 -18.28
CA ASP A 135 -28.45 1.92 -17.24
C ASP A 135 -27.48 2.96 -16.67
N LYS A 136 -27.62 4.21 -17.12
CA LYS A 136 -26.83 5.35 -16.60
C LYS A 136 -27.13 5.68 -15.14
N SER A 137 -28.25 5.20 -14.58
CA SER A 137 -28.63 5.45 -13.19
C SER A 137 -27.67 4.78 -12.20
N CYS A 138 -26.97 3.71 -12.62
CA CYS A 138 -25.92 3.06 -11.82
C CYS A 138 -24.79 4.03 -11.41
N LEU A 139 -24.58 5.13 -12.13
CA LEU A 139 -23.62 6.19 -11.78
C LEU A 139 -24.08 7.09 -10.62
N ARG A 140 -25.22 6.79 -10.00
CA ARG A 140 -25.68 7.34 -8.71
C ARG A 140 -25.50 6.35 -7.57
N HIS A 141 -24.99 5.14 -7.86
CA HIS A 141 -24.81 4.08 -6.90
C HIS A 141 -23.36 4.08 -6.35
N PRO A 142 -23.12 4.47 -5.09
CA PRO A 142 -21.77 4.60 -4.55
C PRO A 142 -21.02 3.27 -4.48
N GLY A 143 -21.70 2.16 -4.19
CA GLY A 143 -21.11 0.81 -4.22
C GLY A 143 -20.53 0.45 -5.59
N PHE A 144 -21.37 0.47 -6.64
CA PHE A 144 -20.97 0.28 -8.03
C PHE A 144 -19.75 1.13 -8.45
N LEU A 145 -19.80 2.45 -8.20
CA LEU A 145 -18.67 3.34 -8.52
C LEU A 145 -17.41 2.99 -7.73
N CYS A 146 -17.54 2.69 -6.44
CA CYS A 146 -16.42 2.28 -5.60
C CYS A 146 -15.78 0.97 -6.08
N THR A 147 -16.59 -0.03 -6.41
CA THR A 147 -16.12 -1.31 -6.95
C THR A 147 -15.41 -1.13 -8.29
N LEU A 148 -15.95 -0.27 -9.17
CA LEU A 148 -15.30 0.05 -10.44
C LEU A 148 -13.95 0.75 -10.25
N VAL A 149 -13.86 1.67 -9.29
CA VAL A 149 -12.60 2.36 -8.95
C VAL A 149 -11.57 1.39 -8.36
N ASN A 150 -11.98 0.45 -7.51
CA ASN A 150 -11.11 -0.59 -6.99
C ASN A 150 -10.63 -1.55 -8.08
N LEU A 151 -11.54 -1.97 -8.97
CA LEU A 151 -11.21 -2.79 -10.13
C LEU A 151 -10.19 -2.11 -11.06
N ALA A 152 -10.36 -0.81 -11.33
CA ALA A 152 -9.44 -0.06 -12.18
C ALA A 152 -8.04 0.09 -11.56
N GLN A 153 -7.91 0.14 -10.23
CA GLN A 153 -6.61 0.23 -9.56
C GLN A 153 -5.73 -1.01 -9.77
N THR A 154 -6.33 -2.18 -10.05
CA THR A 154 -5.57 -3.41 -10.33
C THR A 154 -5.05 -3.46 -11.77
N LEU A 155 -5.40 -2.47 -12.61
CA LEU A 155 -5.00 -2.40 -14.02
C LEU A 155 -3.79 -1.50 -14.22
N SER A 156 -3.17 -1.63 -15.40
CA SER A 156 -2.08 -0.76 -15.85
C SER A 156 -2.55 0.64 -16.27
N CYS A 157 -3.86 0.86 -16.45
CA CYS A 157 -4.47 2.11 -16.91
C CYS A 157 -5.56 2.67 -15.95
N PRO A 158 -5.24 2.90 -14.66
CA PRO A 158 -6.21 3.35 -13.66
C PRO A 158 -6.89 4.69 -14.01
N GLU A 159 -6.28 5.51 -14.87
CA GLU A 159 -6.81 6.80 -15.34
C GLU A 159 -8.20 6.66 -15.98
N MET A 160 -8.52 5.48 -16.52
CA MET A 160 -9.84 5.21 -17.09
C MET A 160 -10.99 5.40 -16.08
N ALA A 161 -10.69 5.30 -14.78
CA ALA A 161 -11.67 5.44 -13.71
C ALA A 161 -11.76 6.84 -13.08
N GLU A 162 -10.96 7.82 -13.53
CA GLU A 162 -10.90 9.15 -12.91
C GLU A 162 -12.27 9.84 -12.87
N ARG A 163 -13.01 9.82 -13.98
CA ARG A 163 -14.36 10.40 -14.06
C ARG A 163 -15.35 9.75 -13.08
N TYR A 164 -15.19 8.46 -12.82
CA TYR A 164 -16.06 7.72 -11.91
C TYR A 164 -15.68 7.97 -10.46
N ALA A 165 -14.39 8.15 -10.17
CA ALA A 165 -13.92 8.56 -8.85
C ALA A 165 -14.35 10.00 -8.50
N GLU A 166 -14.37 10.91 -9.47
CA GLU A 166 -14.93 12.26 -9.28
C GLU A 166 -16.42 12.19 -8.94
N ARG A 167 -17.18 11.38 -9.68
CA ARG A 167 -18.59 11.15 -9.39
C ARG A 167 -18.81 10.50 -8.02
N LEU A 168 -17.96 9.55 -7.63
CA LEU A 168 -18.01 8.93 -6.31
C LEU A 168 -17.77 9.96 -5.20
N GLY A 169 -16.87 10.91 -5.42
CA GLY A 169 -16.58 11.99 -4.48
C GLY A 169 -17.79 12.87 -4.18
N GLU A 170 -18.67 13.10 -5.17
CA GLU A 170 -19.93 13.83 -5.00
C GLU A 170 -20.94 13.07 -4.12
N LEU A 171 -20.83 11.74 -4.06
CA LEU A 171 -21.70 10.84 -3.28
C LEU A 171 -21.10 10.44 -1.93
N ALA A 172 -19.80 10.66 -1.73
CA ALA A 172 -19.05 10.10 -0.60
C ALA A 172 -19.51 10.64 0.76
N GLY A 173 -19.91 11.92 0.85
CA GLY A 173 -20.35 12.53 2.10
C GLY A 173 -19.32 12.31 3.23
N ASP A 174 -19.80 11.81 4.37
CA ASP A 174 -18.98 11.45 5.54
C ASP A 174 -18.50 9.98 5.54
N ALA A 175 -18.53 9.30 4.40
CA ALA A 175 -17.96 7.96 4.25
C ALA A 175 -16.45 8.05 3.96
N GLY A 176 -15.62 8.02 5.01
CA GLY A 176 -14.16 8.07 4.89
C GLY A 176 -13.60 7.05 3.88
N PHE A 177 -14.07 5.80 3.94
CA PHE A 177 -13.68 4.73 3.01
C PHE A 177 -13.80 5.09 1.52
N LEU A 178 -14.83 5.85 1.14
CA LEU A 178 -15.01 6.25 -0.26
C LEU A 178 -13.97 7.31 -0.66
N HIS A 179 -13.69 8.30 0.20
CA HIS A 179 -12.60 9.26 -0.01
C HIS A 179 -11.24 8.56 -0.05
N HIS A 180 -11.00 7.58 0.83
CA HIS A 180 -9.80 6.76 0.82
C HIS A 180 -9.59 6.08 -0.53
N THR A 181 -10.62 5.39 -1.02
CA THR A 181 -10.62 4.69 -2.32
C THR A 181 -10.30 5.64 -3.48
N ILE A 182 -10.93 6.83 -3.48
CA ILE A 182 -10.65 7.87 -4.48
C ILE A 182 -9.20 8.35 -4.40
N SER A 183 -8.68 8.59 -3.19
CA SER A 183 -7.30 9.06 -2.99
C SER A 183 -6.28 8.05 -3.49
N ARG A 184 -6.53 6.74 -3.31
CA ARG A 184 -5.67 5.67 -3.83
C ARG A 184 -5.65 5.65 -5.36
N LEU A 185 -6.81 5.79 -6.01
CA LEU A 185 -6.85 5.90 -7.47
C LEU A 185 -6.03 7.12 -7.94
N GLN A 186 -6.24 8.28 -7.31
CA GLN A 186 -5.49 9.50 -7.65
C GLN A 186 -3.99 9.32 -7.46
N MET A 187 -3.56 8.63 -6.40
CA MET A 187 -2.16 8.25 -6.18
C MET A 187 -1.65 7.33 -7.31
N SER A 188 -2.39 6.28 -7.66
CA SER A 188 -2.03 5.39 -8.77
C SER A 188 -1.95 6.10 -10.12
N CYS A 189 -2.72 7.18 -10.33
CA CYS A 189 -2.65 8.05 -11.52
C CYS A 189 -1.57 9.16 -11.43
N GLY A 190 -0.78 9.17 -10.34
CA GLY A 190 0.27 10.14 -10.08
C GLY A 190 -0.23 11.57 -9.80
N GLN A 191 -1.46 11.71 -9.29
CA GLN A 191 -2.08 12.99 -8.94
C GLN A 191 -1.94 13.30 -7.44
N TYR A 192 -0.73 13.20 -6.89
CA TYR A 192 -0.53 13.22 -5.43
C TYR A 192 -1.06 14.49 -4.72
N GLY A 193 -0.99 15.66 -5.34
CA GLY A 193 -1.57 16.88 -4.75
C GLY A 193 -3.10 16.78 -4.57
N LYS A 194 -3.80 16.15 -5.53
CA LYS A 194 -5.24 15.84 -5.43
C LYS A 194 -5.46 14.72 -4.40
N ALA A 195 -4.63 13.68 -4.45
CA ALA A 195 -4.68 12.55 -3.53
C ALA A 195 -4.53 12.98 -2.07
N LEU A 196 -3.60 13.89 -1.76
CA LEU A 196 -3.34 14.39 -0.41
C LEU A 196 -4.57 15.12 0.16
N LYS A 197 -5.18 16.00 -0.66
CA LYS A 197 -6.42 16.69 -0.28
C LYS A 197 -7.58 15.72 -0.08
N THR A 198 -7.74 14.73 -0.96
CA THR A 198 -8.79 13.72 -0.82
C THR A 198 -8.56 12.83 0.41
N SER A 199 -7.31 12.46 0.70
CA SER A 199 -6.93 11.69 1.88
C SER A 199 -7.22 12.45 3.18
N GLU A 200 -7.09 13.78 3.18
CA GLU A 200 -7.50 14.62 4.31
C GLU A 200 -9.01 14.62 4.54
N ASN A 201 -9.81 14.62 3.48
CA ASN A 201 -11.26 14.45 3.59
C ASN A 201 -11.61 13.08 4.17
N SER A 202 -10.89 12.03 3.78
CA SER A 202 -11.03 10.66 4.29
C SER A 202 -10.87 10.61 5.81
N VAL A 203 -9.71 11.07 6.28
CA VAL A 203 -9.38 11.12 7.71
C VAL A 203 -10.40 11.97 8.46
N THR A 204 -10.75 13.15 7.94
CA THR A 204 -11.71 14.06 8.57
C THR A 204 -13.08 13.40 8.72
N ALA A 205 -13.57 12.71 7.68
CA ALA A 205 -14.85 12.02 7.70
C ALA A 205 -14.85 10.87 8.71
N SER A 206 -13.83 10.01 8.70
CA SER A 206 -13.70 8.91 9.64
C SER A 206 -13.52 9.37 11.08
N PHE A 207 -12.80 10.48 11.30
CA PHE A 207 -12.60 11.06 12.63
C PHE A 207 -13.92 11.52 13.27
N LYS A 208 -14.88 12.04 12.49
CA LYS A 208 -16.24 12.34 12.99
C LYS A 208 -16.93 11.10 13.56
N TYR A 209 -16.78 9.94 12.91
CA TYR A 209 -17.32 8.69 13.43
C TYR A 209 -16.62 8.29 14.74
N VAL A 210 -15.29 8.36 14.79
CA VAL A 210 -14.51 8.00 16.00
C VAL A 210 -14.86 8.90 17.18
N ILE A 211 -15.08 10.21 16.97
CA ILE A 211 -15.57 11.12 18.03
C ILE A 211 -16.92 10.65 18.58
N ARG A 212 -17.82 10.17 17.71
CA ARG A 212 -19.18 9.74 18.09
C ARG A 212 -19.21 8.36 18.73
N ALA A 213 -18.48 7.40 18.15
CA ALA A 213 -18.49 5.99 18.57
C ALA A 213 -17.53 5.71 19.74
N GLY A 214 -16.55 6.58 19.94
CA GLY A 214 -15.46 6.39 20.88
C GLY A 214 -14.23 5.75 20.22
N LEU A 215 -13.09 5.89 20.88
CA LEU A 215 -11.90 5.10 20.60
C LEU A 215 -12.20 3.62 20.93
N TYR A 216 -11.52 2.66 20.30
CA TYR A 216 -11.68 1.19 20.47
C TYR A 216 -12.80 0.50 19.68
N ASP A 217 -13.46 1.21 18.76
CA ASP A 217 -14.24 0.55 17.70
C ASP A 217 -13.29 0.00 16.62
N PRO A 218 -13.57 -1.15 15.96
CA PRO A 218 -12.76 -1.67 14.85
C PRO A 218 -12.51 -0.64 13.74
N TYR A 219 -13.41 0.33 13.59
CA TYR A 219 -13.25 1.45 12.67
C TYR A 219 -12.04 2.35 13.01
N THR A 220 -11.53 2.34 14.24
CA THR A 220 -10.29 3.04 14.62
C THR A 220 -9.10 2.49 13.84
N VAL A 221 -9.05 1.18 13.57
CA VAL A 221 -8.02 0.55 12.73
C VAL A 221 -8.10 1.08 11.30
N TYR A 222 -9.33 1.24 10.80
CA TYR A 222 -9.55 1.79 9.48
C TYR A 222 -9.08 3.24 9.36
N LEU A 223 -9.39 4.08 10.36
CA LEU A 223 -8.88 5.45 10.42
C LEU A 223 -7.33 5.49 10.39
N LEU A 224 -6.67 4.59 11.13
CA LEU A 224 -5.20 4.49 11.10
C LEU A 224 -4.68 4.09 9.72
N HIS A 225 -5.37 3.18 9.03
CA HIS A 225 -5.05 2.83 7.65
C HIS A 225 -5.19 4.04 6.69
N GLU A 226 -6.18 4.90 6.90
CA GLU A 226 -6.31 6.14 6.13
C GLU A 226 -5.14 7.12 6.39
N TYR A 227 -4.65 7.20 7.62
CA TYR A 227 -3.42 7.96 7.92
C TYR A 227 -2.19 7.34 7.24
N CYS A 228 -2.03 6.02 7.23
CA CYS A 228 -0.93 5.34 6.51
C CYS A 228 -0.92 5.72 5.02
N ASN A 229 -2.10 5.78 4.38
CA ASN A 229 -2.23 6.24 3.01
C ASN A 229 -1.81 7.71 2.84
N ARG A 230 -2.19 8.60 3.76
CA ARG A 230 -1.72 10.01 3.77
C ARG A 230 -0.19 10.10 3.88
N ILE A 231 0.42 9.27 4.72
CA ILE A 231 1.87 9.19 4.88
C ILE A 231 2.53 8.76 3.57
N LYS A 232 2.03 7.69 2.93
CA LYS A 232 2.55 7.21 1.64
C LYS A 232 2.45 8.26 0.54
N ILE A 233 1.30 8.93 0.41
CA ILE A 233 1.12 10.03 -0.54
C ILE A 233 2.12 11.17 -0.27
N GLY A 234 2.32 11.53 1.00
CA GLY A 234 3.30 12.55 1.38
C GLY A 234 4.73 12.16 1.04
N ILE A 235 5.10 10.90 1.28
CA ILE A 235 6.41 10.34 0.89
C ILE A 235 6.60 10.41 -0.62
N ASP A 236 5.67 9.87 -1.40
CA ASP A 236 5.81 9.73 -2.87
C ASP A 236 5.82 11.09 -3.57
N GLN A 237 5.17 12.10 -2.97
CA GLN A 237 5.15 13.47 -3.44
C GLN A 237 6.36 14.31 -2.95
N GLY A 238 7.10 13.83 -1.96
CA GLY A 238 8.21 14.57 -1.34
C GLY A 238 7.76 15.67 -0.36
N GLU A 239 6.58 15.53 0.25
CA GLU A 239 6.01 16.47 1.22
C GLU A 239 6.22 15.98 2.67
N LEU A 240 7.44 16.18 3.21
CA LEU A 240 7.82 15.74 4.55
C LEU A 240 6.82 16.21 5.63
N LYS A 241 6.41 17.48 5.57
CA LYS A 241 5.48 18.04 6.56
C LYS A 241 4.16 17.28 6.57
N ALA A 242 3.59 16.98 5.41
CA ALA A 242 2.33 16.26 5.32
C ALA A 242 2.43 14.83 5.87
N ALA A 243 3.54 14.15 5.60
CA ALA A 243 3.82 12.82 6.16
C ALA A 243 4.02 12.87 7.68
N MET A 244 4.81 13.82 8.18
CA MET A 244 5.08 13.97 9.61
C MET A 244 3.86 14.43 10.42
N ASP A 245 3.00 15.28 9.86
CA ASP A 245 1.74 15.68 10.49
C ASP A 245 0.84 14.44 10.69
N ALA A 246 0.67 13.59 9.67
CA ALA A 246 -0.11 12.36 9.77
C ALA A 246 0.51 11.34 10.75
N VAL A 247 1.85 11.21 10.75
CA VAL A 247 2.58 10.39 11.73
C VAL A 247 2.35 10.89 13.16
N LYS A 248 2.29 12.21 13.38
CA LYS A 248 1.99 12.79 14.69
C LYS A 248 0.53 12.51 15.09
N ASP A 249 -0.41 12.63 14.17
CA ASP A 249 -1.82 12.33 14.45
C ASP A 249 -2.03 10.87 14.87
N ILE A 250 -1.35 9.91 14.21
CA ILE A 250 -1.31 8.51 14.64
C ILE A 250 -0.77 8.41 16.08
N GLU A 251 0.40 8.98 16.36
CA GLU A 251 0.97 8.90 17.71
C GLU A 251 0.07 9.51 18.78
N ASP A 252 -0.52 10.66 18.52
CA ASP A 252 -1.40 11.35 19.46
C ASP A 252 -2.67 10.51 19.70
N LEU A 253 -3.16 9.79 18.69
CA LEU A 253 -4.27 8.85 18.81
C LEU A 253 -3.88 7.64 19.68
N LEU A 254 -2.69 7.07 19.48
CA LEU A 254 -2.20 5.91 20.22
C LEU A 254 -1.83 6.25 21.68
N LYS A 255 -1.23 7.42 21.93
CA LYS A 255 -0.80 7.89 23.28
C LYS A 255 -1.98 8.17 24.23
N ARG A 256 -3.17 8.49 23.71
CA ARG A 256 -4.36 8.87 24.50
C ARG A 256 -5.12 7.69 25.13
N ASN A 257 -4.40 6.73 25.71
CA ASN A 257 -4.90 5.60 26.50
C ASN A 257 -5.14 4.26 25.79
N ILE A 258 -4.53 3.94 24.64
CA ILE A 258 -4.67 2.56 24.13
C ILE A 258 -3.88 1.63 25.05
N PRO A 259 -4.52 0.72 25.81
CA PRO A 259 -3.78 -0.26 26.58
C PRO A 259 -3.37 -1.35 25.59
N LEU A 260 -2.27 -1.12 24.86
CA LEU A 260 -1.76 -2.03 23.83
C LEU A 260 -1.56 -3.44 24.41
N THR A 261 -1.23 -3.55 25.69
CA THR A 261 -1.10 -4.81 26.44
C THR A 261 -2.41 -5.54 26.73
N GLN A 262 -3.56 -4.85 26.69
CA GLN A 262 -4.89 -5.41 27.01
C GLN A 262 -5.71 -5.77 25.76
N LEU A 263 -5.17 -5.54 24.56
CA LEU A 263 -5.81 -5.84 23.28
C LEU A 263 -4.92 -6.68 22.32
N PRO A 264 -4.27 -7.78 22.73
CA PRO A 264 -3.50 -8.60 21.78
C PRO A 264 -4.46 -9.36 20.85
N PRO A 265 -4.43 -9.19 19.50
CA PRO A 265 -3.33 -8.79 18.60
C PRO A 265 -3.36 -7.35 18.09
N LEU A 266 -4.39 -6.57 18.44
CA LEU A 266 -4.53 -5.17 18.02
C LEU A 266 -3.41 -4.29 18.57
N GLY A 267 -2.98 -4.50 19.82
CA GLY A 267 -1.88 -3.75 20.43
C GLY A 267 -0.55 -3.86 19.68
N PHE A 268 -0.24 -5.05 19.15
CA PHE A 268 0.97 -5.25 18.33
C PHE A 268 0.86 -4.58 16.95
N HIS A 269 -0.30 -4.63 16.30
CA HIS A 269 -0.50 -3.90 15.04
C HIS A 269 -0.30 -2.38 15.23
N MET A 270 -0.87 -1.84 16.32
CA MET A 270 -0.75 -0.43 16.68
C MET A 270 0.70 -0.03 16.98
N GLU A 271 1.47 -0.93 17.57
CA GLU A 271 2.88 -0.72 17.82
C GLU A 271 3.70 -0.61 16.52
N CYS A 272 3.47 -1.48 15.54
CA CYS A 272 4.12 -1.40 14.24
C CYS A 272 3.95 -0.03 13.58
N LEU A 273 2.80 0.63 13.76
CA LEU A 273 2.53 1.97 13.19
C LEU A 273 3.45 3.06 13.76
N LEU A 274 3.99 2.88 14.97
CA LEU A 274 4.93 3.84 15.56
C LEU A 274 6.26 3.88 14.78
N SER A 275 6.62 2.78 14.11
CA SER A 275 7.80 2.72 13.23
C SER A 275 7.69 3.62 12.00
N LEU A 276 6.49 4.07 11.60
CA LEU A 276 6.28 4.92 10.42
C LEU A 276 7.03 6.25 10.53
N ARG A 277 7.25 6.77 11.75
CA ARG A 277 8.13 7.93 11.98
C ARG A 277 9.51 7.72 11.41
N VAL A 278 10.07 6.57 11.76
CA VAL A 278 11.44 6.19 11.46
C VAL A 278 11.57 6.02 9.96
N GLN A 279 10.60 5.34 9.35
CA GLN A 279 10.56 5.15 7.89
C GLN A 279 10.42 6.47 7.12
N VAL A 280 9.57 7.40 7.58
CA VAL A 280 9.48 8.75 7.00
C VAL A 280 10.81 9.48 7.11
N LEU A 281 11.43 9.51 8.30
CA LEU A 281 12.72 10.20 8.47
C LEU A 281 13.83 9.59 7.61
N LEU A 282 13.86 8.26 7.48
CA LEU A 282 14.77 7.54 6.57
C LEU A 282 14.56 8.06 5.14
N ARG A 283 13.32 8.05 4.66
CA ARG A 283 12.93 8.49 3.32
C ARG A 283 13.14 9.97 3.03
N PHE A 284 13.46 10.78 4.03
CA PHE A 284 13.80 12.17 3.82
C PHE A 284 15.24 12.47 4.26
N GLY A 285 16.08 11.45 4.43
CA GLY A 285 17.49 11.62 4.78
C GLY A 285 17.70 12.46 6.04
N CYS A 286 16.78 12.40 7.00
CA CYS A 286 16.82 13.21 8.22
C CYS A 286 17.77 12.57 9.25
N TRP A 287 19.04 12.39 8.87
CA TRP A 287 20.02 11.59 9.61
C TRP A 287 20.22 12.04 11.04
N LYS A 288 20.40 13.36 11.29
CA LYS A 288 20.58 13.84 12.67
C LYS A 288 19.34 13.59 13.53
N ARG A 289 18.14 13.78 12.96
CA ARG A 289 16.88 13.50 13.67
C ARG A 289 16.75 12.02 14.02
N ILE A 290 17.17 11.12 13.12
CA ILE A 290 17.23 9.67 13.39
C ILE A 290 18.21 9.37 14.52
N LEU A 291 19.40 9.97 14.50
CA LEU A 291 20.37 9.80 15.58
C LEU A 291 19.86 10.30 16.93
N CYS A 292 19.00 11.32 16.94
CA CYS A 292 18.31 11.82 18.14
C CYS A 292 17.10 10.98 18.59
N LEU A 293 16.63 10.00 17.81
CA LEU A 293 15.54 9.14 18.25
C LEU A 293 15.97 8.33 19.48
N GLU A 294 15.11 8.29 20.49
CA GLU A 294 15.28 7.42 21.65
C GLU A 294 14.90 5.98 21.27
N ILE A 295 15.63 5.01 21.82
CA ILE A 295 15.20 3.61 21.78
C ILE A 295 14.09 3.45 22.83
N PRO A 296 12.93 2.85 22.48
CA PRO A 296 11.86 2.61 23.45
C PRO A 296 12.37 1.88 24.70
N THR A 297 12.00 2.36 25.89
CA THR A 297 12.45 1.75 27.16
C THR A 297 11.84 0.38 27.42
N ASP A 298 10.64 0.14 26.90
CA ASP A 298 9.94 -1.14 26.96
C ASP A 298 10.12 -1.86 25.61
N GLU A 299 11.28 -2.48 25.42
CA GLU A 299 11.62 -3.18 24.17
C GLU A 299 10.74 -4.41 23.90
N ASP A 300 10.14 -5.00 24.92
CA ASP A 300 9.23 -6.13 24.77
C ASP A 300 7.89 -5.68 24.16
N MET A 301 7.41 -4.51 24.60
CA MET A 301 6.19 -3.90 24.07
C MET A 301 6.40 -3.28 22.69
N TYR A 302 7.54 -2.62 22.47
CA TYR A 302 7.88 -1.84 21.27
C TYR A 302 8.93 -2.53 20.39
N SER A 303 8.89 -3.86 20.32
CA SER A 303 9.95 -4.66 19.71
C SER A 303 10.18 -4.34 18.23
N MET A 304 9.12 -4.11 17.45
CA MET A 304 9.26 -3.76 16.03
C MET A 304 9.83 -2.35 15.86
N THR A 305 9.33 -1.39 16.65
CA THR A 305 9.82 -0.02 16.65
C THR A 305 11.30 0.03 17.04
N THR A 306 11.74 -0.78 18.00
CA THR A 306 13.16 -0.91 18.38
C THR A 306 14.01 -1.42 17.22
N VAL A 307 13.60 -2.52 16.57
CA VAL A 307 14.30 -3.08 15.39
C VAL A 307 14.44 -2.03 14.29
N ILE A 308 13.33 -1.38 13.90
CA ILE A 308 13.34 -0.37 12.83
C ILE A 308 14.15 0.87 13.23
N THR A 309 14.17 1.25 14.51
CA THR A 309 15.00 2.38 14.99
C THR A 309 16.49 2.05 14.92
N HIS A 310 16.90 0.82 15.25
CA HIS A 310 18.28 0.40 15.05
C HIS A 310 18.67 0.32 13.58
N PHE A 311 17.78 -0.18 12.71
CA PHE A 311 17.96 -0.15 11.26
C PHE A 311 18.26 1.28 10.79
N ALA A 312 17.41 2.23 11.16
CA ALA A 312 17.54 3.61 10.73
C ALA A 312 18.81 4.28 11.25
N LYS A 313 19.17 4.03 12.51
CA LYS A 313 20.42 4.54 13.08
C LYS A 313 21.64 3.96 12.37
N ALA A 314 21.64 2.68 12.02
CA ALA A 314 22.73 2.07 11.25
C ALA A 314 22.90 2.76 9.89
N ILE A 315 21.79 2.96 9.16
CA ILE A 315 21.79 3.71 7.89
C ILE A 315 22.26 5.15 8.09
N ALA A 316 21.77 5.87 9.11
CA ALA A 316 22.15 7.26 9.37
C ALA A 316 23.64 7.40 9.71
N TYR A 317 24.20 6.52 10.55
CA TYR A 317 25.64 6.51 10.83
C TYR A 317 26.46 6.20 9.58
N SER A 318 26.03 5.20 8.80
CA SER A 318 26.70 4.84 7.55
C SER A 318 26.66 5.98 6.54
N ALA A 319 25.53 6.67 6.41
CA ALA A 319 25.36 7.84 5.56
C ALA A 319 26.27 9.01 5.98
N LEU A 320 26.54 9.14 7.28
CA LEU A 320 27.45 10.13 7.86
C LEU A 320 28.91 9.67 7.92
N ASN A 321 29.26 8.57 7.23
CA ASN A 321 30.59 7.97 7.16
C ASN A 321 31.14 7.44 8.50
N ASP A 322 30.26 7.08 9.44
CA ASP A 322 30.62 6.44 10.71
C ASP A 322 30.30 4.94 10.65
N GLN A 323 31.13 4.19 9.94
CA GLN A 323 30.92 2.75 9.76
C GLN A 323 31.03 1.96 11.08
N SER A 324 31.80 2.45 12.04
CA SER A 324 31.92 1.79 13.35
C SER A 324 30.59 1.79 14.10
N ASN A 325 29.92 2.95 14.20
CA ASN A 325 28.59 3.01 14.81
C ASN A 325 27.51 2.38 13.93
N ALA A 326 27.65 2.39 12.60
CA ALA A 326 26.73 1.68 11.71
C ALA A 326 26.72 0.16 12.00
N ARG A 327 27.89 -0.47 12.04
CA ARG A 327 28.04 -1.90 12.36
C ARG A 327 27.62 -2.23 13.80
N LYS A 328 27.86 -1.31 14.75
CA LYS A 328 27.31 -1.44 16.11
C LYS A 328 25.79 -1.52 16.12
N HIS A 329 25.11 -0.63 15.39
CA HIS A 329 23.66 -0.64 15.31
C HIS A 329 23.09 -1.81 14.50
N GLN A 330 23.82 -2.33 13.52
CA GLN A 330 23.48 -3.59 12.85
C GLN A 330 23.47 -4.76 13.86
N GLY A 331 24.49 -4.87 14.73
CA GLY A 331 24.51 -5.87 15.79
C GLY A 331 23.36 -5.73 16.78
N LEU A 332 23.07 -4.50 17.22
CA LEU A 332 21.92 -4.20 18.11
C LEU A 332 20.57 -4.51 17.45
N LEU A 333 20.46 -4.34 16.13
CA LEU A 333 19.28 -4.74 15.39
C LEU A 333 19.07 -6.25 15.47
N SER A 334 20.11 -7.05 15.22
CA SER A 334 20.01 -8.52 15.30
C SER A 334 19.67 -8.98 16.72
N GLU A 335 20.23 -8.35 17.75
CA GLU A 335 19.84 -8.62 19.15
C GLU A 335 18.36 -8.26 19.42
N ALA A 336 17.88 -7.12 18.92
CA ALA A 336 16.49 -6.71 19.08
C ALA A 336 15.53 -7.61 18.31
N ARG A 337 15.92 -8.07 17.12
CA ARG A 337 15.16 -8.99 16.28
C ARG A 337 14.86 -10.30 17.01
N ASP A 338 15.84 -10.86 17.73
CA ASP A 338 15.66 -12.10 18.48
C ASP A 338 14.66 -11.98 19.64
N LYS A 339 14.39 -10.75 20.10
CA LYS A 339 13.39 -10.45 21.13
C LYS A 339 11.98 -10.27 20.58
N VAL A 340 11.81 -10.07 19.27
CA VAL A 340 10.47 -9.90 18.66
C VAL A 340 9.67 -11.20 18.86
N ASN A 341 8.67 -11.14 19.73
CA ASN A 341 7.89 -12.31 20.12
C ASN A 341 7.04 -12.82 18.95
N SER A 342 7.42 -13.97 18.40
CA SER A 342 6.71 -14.65 17.30
C SER A 342 5.30 -15.16 17.64
N LYS A 343 4.86 -15.08 18.90
CA LYS A 343 3.57 -15.62 19.37
C LYS A 343 2.35 -14.72 19.16
N SER A 344 2.51 -13.50 18.66
CA SER A 344 1.38 -12.61 18.37
C SER A 344 1.34 -12.23 16.89
N PRO A 345 0.98 -13.17 15.98
CA PRO A 345 0.87 -12.84 14.56
C PRO A 345 -0.11 -11.68 14.39
N MET A 346 0.41 -10.55 13.92
CA MET A 346 -0.40 -9.44 13.44
C MET A 346 -1.27 -9.98 12.32
N LEU A 347 -2.61 -9.98 12.48
CA LEU A 347 -3.56 -10.08 11.37
C LEU A 347 -3.16 -11.13 10.27
N ASN A 348 -2.72 -12.32 10.69
CA ASN A 348 -2.28 -13.46 9.85
C ASN A 348 -0.85 -13.41 9.25
N MET A 349 0.03 -12.48 9.65
CA MET A 349 1.42 -12.45 9.21
C MET A 349 2.40 -13.12 10.19
N SER A 350 3.35 -13.86 9.65
CA SER A 350 4.60 -14.19 10.34
C SER A 350 5.51 -12.97 10.31
N PHE A 351 6.04 -12.54 11.45
CA PHE A 351 7.01 -11.44 11.49
C PHE A 351 8.38 -11.83 10.94
N LYS A 352 8.67 -13.14 10.89
CA LYS A 352 9.99 -13.62 10.48
C LYS A 352 10.35 -13.17 9.05
N PRO A 353 9.52 -13.36 8.01
CA PRO A 353 9.78 -12.83 6.67
C PRO A 353 10.04 -11.32 6.62
N PHE A 354 9.28 -10.52 7.38
CA PHE A 354 9.51 -9.08 7.48
C PHE A 354 10.88 -8.77 8.11
N LEU A 355 11.25 -9.46 9.19
CA LEU A 355 12.54 -9.26 9.86
C LEU A 355 13.71 -9.75 9.00
N ASP A 356 13.54 -10.84 8.24
CA ASP A 356 14.48 -11.34 7.24
C ASP A 356 14.73 -10.27 6.17
N PHE A 357 13.65 -9.64 5.66
CA PHE A 357 13.73 -8.52 4.73
C PHE A 357 14.51 -7.33 5.31
N VAL A 358 14.19 -6.90 6.54
CA VAL A 358 14.83 -5.73 7.18
C VAL A 358 16.33 -5.94 7.36
N GLU A 359 16.76 -7.11 7.85
CA GLU A 359 18.19 -7.43 7.99
C GLU A 359 18.87 -7.46 6.64
N LYS A 360 18.30 -8.19 5.67
CA LYS A 360 18.89 -8.33 4.34
C LYS A 360 19.05 -6.98 3.65
N ARG A 361 18.06 -6.11 3.79
CA ARG A 361 18.12 -4.75 3.26
C ARG A 361 19.24 -3.93 3.93
N LEU A 362 19.37 -4.00 5.25
CA LEU A 362 20.43 -3.30 5.98
C LEU A 362 21.81 -3.75 5.52
N ASP A 363 22.01 -5.06 5.38
CA ASP A 363 23.27 -5.64 4.92
C ASP A 363 23.68 -5.05 3.56
N GLY A 364 22.75 -5.02 2.61
CA GLY A 364 22.97 -4.47 1.28
C GLY A 364 23.29 -2.96 1.29
N GLU A 365 22.58 -2.17 2.10
CA GLU A 365 22.83 -0.73 2.21
C GLU A 365 24.19 -0.42 2.88
N LEU A 366 24.63 -1.23 3.85
CA LEU A 366 25.95 -1.09 4.47
C LEU A 366 27.09 -1.51 3.54
N LEU A 367 26.95 -2.65 2.84
CA LEU A 367 27.93 -3.11 1.85
C LEU A 367 28.17 -2.05 0.77
N TYR A 368 27.08 -1.41 0.30
CA TYR A 368 27.17 -0.31 -0.65
C TYR A 368 28.04 0.84 -0.12
N ARG A 369 27.86 1.24 1.14
CA ARG A 369 28.62 2.33 1.78
C ARG A 369 30.08 1.99 2.04
N GLU A 370 30.39 0.71 2.15
CA GLU A 370 31.74 0.18 2.25
C GLU A 370 32.41 -0.01 0.87
N ALA A 371 31.72 0.35 -0.21
CA ALA A 371 32.16 0.22 -1.60
C ALA A 371 32.27 -1.23 -2.11
N GLU A 372 31.61 -2.18 -1.44
CA GLU A 372 31.47 -3.57 -1.88
C GLU A 372 30.25 -3.71 -2.81
N LEU A 373 30.36 -3.10 -4.00
CA LEU A 373 29.22 -2.78 -4.86
C LEU A 373 28.55 -4.01 -5.49
N GLU A 374 29.33 -5.01 -5.92
CA GLU A 374 28.80 -6.25 -6.49
C GLU A 374 28.04 -7.09 -5.45
N GLU A 375 28.57 -7.16 -4.22
CA GLU A 375 27.92 -7.88 -3.13
C GLU A 375 26.67 -7.15 -2.65
N ALA A 376 26.72 -5.82 -2.56
CA ALA A 376 25.57 -4.99 -2.24
C ALA A 376 24.42 -5.20 -3.24
N GLU A 377 24.71 -5.27 -4.55
CA GLU A 377 23.70 -5.54 -5.57
C GLU A 377 23.01 -6.89 -5.35
N LEU A 378 23.81 -7.95 -5.16
CA LEU A 378 23.29 -9.30 -4.93
C LEU A 378 22.36 -9.34 -3.72
N VAL A 379 22.82 -8.78 -2.60
CA VAL A 379 22.08 -8.75 -1.33
C VAL A 379 20.80 -7.93 -1.44
N LEU A 380 20.83 -6.76 -2.11
CA LEU A 380 19.65 -5.92 -2.30
C LEU A 380 18.63 -6.54 -3.27
N ARG A 381 19.06 -7.34 -4.26
CA ARG A 381 18.15 -8.11 -5.12
C ARG A 381 17.42 -9.18 -4.32
N GLU A 382 18.12 -9.91 -3.45
CA GLU A 382 17.49 -10.86 -2.52
C GLU A 382 16.52 -10.15 -1.55
N ALA A 383 16.88 -8.97 -1.04
CA ALA A 383 15.97 -8.17 -0.22
C ALA A 383 14.70 -7.75 -0.99
N MET A 384 14.82 -7.40 -2.28
CA MET A 384 13.68 -7.05 -3.13
C MET A 384 12.72 -8.24 -3.35
N GLU A 385 13.22 -9.48 -3.36
CA GLU A 385 12.38 -10.69 -3.40
C GLU A 385 11.63 -10.92 -2.07
N LEU A 386 12.21 -10.51 -0.94
CA LEU A 386 11.57 -10.61 0.38
C LEU A 386 10.61 -9.45 0.68
N GLU A 387 10.77 -8.29 0.03
CA GLU A 387 9.98 -7.06 0.24
C GLU A 387 8.47 -7.28 0.10
N PHE A 388 8.06 -8.24 -0.72
CA PHE A 388 6.68 -8.67 -0.86
C PHE A 388 6.01 -9.09 0.47
N SER A 389 6.80 -9.66 1.38
CA SER A 389 6.34 -10.09 2.71
C SER A 389 6.39 -8.96 3.75
N ALA A 390 6.82 -7.75 3.36
CA ALA A 390 7.08 -6.62 4.24
C ALA A 390 5.90 -5.63 4.28
N GLU A 391 4.70 -6.10 4.63
CA GLU A 391 3.53 -5.20 4.78
C GLU A 391 3.82 -4.09 5.80
N GLY A 392 3.41 -2.86 5.47
CA GLY A 392 3.67 -1.69 6.30
C GLY A 392 5.06 -1.06 6.10
N TRP A 393 5.92 -1.65 5.28
CA TRP A 393 7.13 -1.00 4.79
C TRP A 393 6.79 -0.01 3.66
N VAL A 394 7.30 1.22 3.73
CA VAL A 394 6.96 2.30 2.78
C VAL A 394 8.11 2.70 1.86
N LEU A 395 9.27 2.05 1.96
CA LEU A 395 10.50 2.41 1.23
C LEU A 395 10.85 1.37 0.17
N PRO A 396 10.54 1.55 -1.12
CA PRO A 396 10.79 0.53 -2.12
C PRO A 396 12.29 0.16 -2.24
N THR A 397 12.64 -1.13 -2.23
CA THR A 397 14.03 -1.60 -2.44
C THR A 397 14.50 -1.30 -3.85
N SER A 398 13.58 -1.32 -4.82
CA SER A 398 13.85 -0.95 -6.22
C SER A 398 14.48 0.44 -6.37
N LEU A 399 14.08 1.41 -5.55
CA LEU A 399 14.69 2.74 -5.57
C LEU A 399 16.09 2.74 -4.98
N THR A 400 16.36 1.83 -4.05
CA THR A 400 17.69 1.66 -3.46
C THR A 400 18.65 1.01 -4.46
N LEU A 401 18.22 -0.06 -5.13
CA LEU A 401 18.96 -0.66 -6.24
C LEU A 401 19.20 0.34 -7.39
N GLY A 402 18.18 1.13 -7.76
CA GLY A 402 18.30 2.14 -8.81
C GLY A 402 19.37 3.19 -8.52
N ALA A 403 19.48 3.63 -7.26
CA ALA A 403 20.52 4.55 -6.81
C ALA A 403 21.93 3.94 -6.81
N LEU A 404 22.06 2.68 -6.39
CA LEU A 404 23.31 1.94 -6.49
C LEU A 404 23.79 1.88 -7.95
N TYR A 405 22.89 1.62 -8.90
CA TYR A 405 23.23 1.67 -10.33
C TYR A 405 23.63 3.06 -10.81
N LEU A 406 22.98 4.14 -10.33
CA LEU A 406 23.42 5.49 -10.64
C LEU A 406 24.84 5.77 -10.13
N ALA A 407 25.18 5.32 -8.92
CA ALA A 407 26.51 5.48 -8.35
C ALA A 407 27.59 4.72 -9.13
N GLN A 408 27.26 3.51 -9.60
CA GLN A 408 28.11 2.72 -10.49
C GLN A 408 28.18 3.28 -11.92
N LYS A 409 27.39 4.30 -12.26
CA LYS A 409 27.19 4.79 -13.63
C LYS A 409 26.60 3.72 -14.56
N ASN A 410 25.90 2.74 -13.99
CA ASN A 410 25.16 1.73 -14.72
C ASN A 410 23.79 2.28 -15.15
N TRP A 411 23.83 3.21 -16.11
CA TRP A 411 22.67 4.05 -16.44
C TRP A 411 21.49 3.29 -17.03
N THR A 412 21.74 2.21 -17.76
CA THR A 412 20.69 1.42 -18.41
C THR A 412 19.85 0.69 -17.36
N GLU A 413 20.49 0.03 -16.40
CA GLU A 413 19.87 -0.70 -15.31
C GLU A 413 19.14 0.25 -14.37
N ALA A 414 19.74 1.41 -14.05
CA ALA A 414 19.06 2.47 -13.30
C ALA A 414 17.79 2.95 -14.03
N MET A 415 17.88 3.24 -15.34
CA MET A 415 16.74 3.66 -16.15
C MET A 415 15.64 2.60 -16.16
N MET A 416 15.99 1.31 -16.30
CA MET A 416 15.02 0.22 -16.29
C MET A 416 14.27 0.11 -14.96
N LEU A 417 14.98 0.16 -13.83
CA LEU A 417 14.34 0.12 -12.50
C LEU A 417 13.45 1.34 -12.24
N PHE A 418 13.95 2.56 -12.46
CA PHE A 418 13.16 3.76 -12.21
C PHE A 418 11.96 3.88 -13.16
N SER A 419 12.13 3.55 -14.44
CA SER A 419 11.02 3.55 -15.41
C SER A 419 9.98 2.47 -15.10
N ALA A 420 10.39 1.30 -14.58
CA ALA A 420 9.47 0.31 -14.06
C ALA A 420 8.68 0.86 -12.86
N HIS A 421 9.36 1.57 -11.95
CA HIS A 421 8.75 2.20 -10.77
C HIS A 421 7.59 3.16 -11.15
N VAL A 422 7.80 3.95 -12.21
CA VAL A 422 6.85 4.98 -12.66
C VAL A 422 5.96 4.53 -13.83
N ARG A 423 5.84 3.22 -14.08
CA ARG A 423 5.03 2.63 -15.18
C ARG A 423 5.42 3.08 -16.60
N LEU A 424 6.63 3.59 -16.81
CA LEU A 424 7.21 3.91 -18.12
C LEU A 424 8.05 2.76 -18.71
N ARG A 425 7.97 1.55 -18.13
CA ARG A 425 8.76 0.37 -18.57
C ARG A 425 8.60 0.05 -20.05
N HIS A 426 7.38 0.18 -20.60
CA HIS A 426 7.12 -0.04 -22.02
C HIS A 426 7.96 0.88 -22.92
N VAL A 427 8.18 2.12 -22.47
CA VAL A 427 9.04 3.09 -23.15
C VAL A 427 10.52 2.71 -23.03
N ALA A 428 10.95 2.18 -21.87
CA ALA A 428 12.33 1.73 -21.67
C ALA A 428 12.68 0.48 -22.49
N ILE A 429 11.74 -0.47 -22.63
CA ILE A 429 11.87 -1.67 -23.46
C ILE A 429 12.03 -1.33 -24.95
N GLU A 430 11.39 -0.25 -25.43
CA GLU A 430 11.59 0.23 -26.81
C GLU A 430 13.02 0.73 -27.08
N VAL A 431 13.76 1.14 -26.04
CA VAL A 431 15.14 1.67 -26.16
C VAL A 431 16.20 0.60 -25.95
N PHE A 432 15.91 -0.37 -25.07
CA PHE A 432 16.74 -1.53 -24.82
C PHE A 432 15.84 -2.77 -24.82
N PRO A 433 15.79 -3.55 -25.92
CA PRO A 433 15.05 -4.80 -25.96
C PRO A 433 15.80 -5.86 -25.14
N ILE A 434 15.77 -5.73 -23.81
CA ILE A 434 16.37 -6.67 -22.86
C ILE A 434 15.22 -7.38 -22.12
N GLN A 435 15.22 -8.71 -22.17
CA GLN A 435 14.27 -9.55 -21.44
C GLN A 435 14.71 -9.66 -19.98
N HIS A 436 14.19 -8.81 -19.10
CA HIS A 436 14.30 -8.99 -17.64
C HIS A 436 12.96 -9.44 -17.05
N ASN A 437 12.93 -10.58 -16.36
CA ASN A 437 11.81 -11.05 -15.55
C ASN A 437 11.82 -10.38 -14.16
N GLU A 438 11.80 -9.05 -14.10
CA GLU A 438 11.69 -8.35 -12.80
C GLU A 438 10.22 -8.26 -12.33
N PRO A 439 9.99 -8.45 -11.01
CA PRO A 439 8.66 -8.59 -10.43
C PRO A 439 7.75 -7.37 -10.65
N ALA A 440 6.44 -7.65 -10.76
CA ALA A 440 5.37 -6.70 -11.05
C ALA A 440 5.17 -5.57 -10.00
N LEU A 441 5.91 -5.59 -8.88
CA LEU A 441 5.82 -4.59 -7.80
C LEU A 441 6.26 -3.20 -8.21
N CYS A 442 7.16 -3.06 -9.19
CA CYS A 442 7.65 -1.75 -9.57
C CYS A 442 6.54 -0.90 -10.23
N SER A 443 5.54 -1.49 -10.88
CA SER A 443 4.60 -0.70 -11.69
C SER A 443 3.40 -0.16 -10.91
N GLN A 444 3.57 0.64 -9.85
CA GLN A 444 2.43 1.18 -9.07
C GLN A 444 2.44 2.68 -8.78
N HIS A 445 3.56 3.39 -8.93
CA HIS A 445 3.69 4.78 -8.43
C HIS A 445 4.01 5.77 -9.57
N LEU A 446 3.02 6.02 -10.43
CA LEU A 446 3.12 7.09 -11.43
C LEU A 446 3.49 8.41 -10.76
N ASN A 447 4.36 9.22 -11.37
CA ASN A 447 4.83 10.50 -10.84
C ASN A 447 5.55 10.49 -9.47
N ASP A 448 5.98 9.34 -8.92
CA ASP A 448 6.78 9.33 -7.66
C ASP A 448 8.03 10.20 -7.83
N CYS A 449 8.19 11.23 -6.99
CA CYS A 449 9.20 12.25 -7.24
C CYS A 449 10.64 11.71 -7.18
N TRP A 450 10.86 10.66 -6.41
CA TRP A 450 12.18 10.04 -6.21
C TRP A 450 12.57 9.21 -7.42
N ALA A 451 11.65 8.38 -7.89
CA ALA A 451 11.84 7.59 -9.09
C ALA A 451 11.99 8.47 -10.34
N TYR A 452 11.25 9.58 -10.43
CA TYR A 452 11.41 10.55 -11.52
C TYR A 452 12.78 11.19 -11.53
N ASN A 453 13.29 11.60 -10.38
CA ASN A 453 14.65 12.15 -10.27
C ASN A 453 15.71 11.11 -10.64
N GLY A 454 15.59 9.89 -10.14
CA GLY A 454 16.50 8.80 -10.50
C GLY A 454 16.46 8.47 -12.00
N LEU A 455 15.26 8.41 -12.60
CA LEU A 455 15.09 8.21 -14.04
C LEU A 455 15.72 9.36 -14.83
N TRP A 456 15.54 10.60 -14.40
CA TRP A 456 16.15 11.76 -15.04
C TRP A 456 17.68 11.68 -15.04
N ASP A 457 18.27 11.36 -13.90
CA ASP A 457 19.72 11.24 -13.76
C ASP A 457 20.27 10.09 -14.59
N ALA A 458 19.56 8.95 -14.65
CA ALA A 458 19.90 7.84 -15.53
C ALA A 458 19.88 8.23 -17.01
N LEU A 459 18.82 8.93 -17.45
CA LEU A 459 18.69 9.41 -18.82
C LEU A 459 19.79 10.45 -19.17
N ASP A 460 20.14 11.32 -18.23
CA ASP A 460 21.22 12.30 -18.44
C ASP A 460 22.59 11.62 -18.54
N GLY A 461 22.85 10.63 -17.69
CA GLY A 461 24.02 9.76 -17.77
C GLY A 461 24.13 9.05 -19.12
N LEU A 462 23.01 8.48 -19.59
CA LEU A 462 22.93 7.87 -20.93
C LEU A 462 23.22 8.86 -22.05
N LEU A 463 22.76 10.12 -21.97
CA LEU A 463 23.01 11.13 -23.01
C LEU A 463 24.48 11.59 -23.06
N ARG A 464 25.13 11.65 -21.89
CA ARG A 464 26.56 11.97 -21.75
C ARG A 464 27.46 10.80 -22.16
N GLY A 465 26.96 9.56 -22.03
CA GLY A 465 27.65 8.33 -22.41
C GLY A 465 28.01 8.25 -23.91
N VAL A 466 29.07 7.49 -24.20
CA VAL A 466 29.58 7.26 -25.55
C VAL A 466 28.86 6.09 -26.24
N ASN A 467 28.32 5.14 -25.47
CA ASN A 467 27.69 3.89 -25.95
C ASN A 467 26.16 3.88 -25.83
N THR A 468 25.48 5.01 -26.05
CA THR A 468 24.01 5.06 -26.05
C THR A 468 23.47 4.46 -27.36
N PRO A 469 22.64 3.40 -27.35
CA PRO A 469 22.18 2.75 -28.59
C PRO A 469 21.39 3.70 -29.50
N SER A 470 20.68 4.69 -28.91
CA SER A 470 20.18 5.85 -29.66
C SER A 470 19.86 7.05 -28.78
N LYS A 471 20.65 8.13 -28.91
CA LYS A 471 20.43 9.40 -28.19
C LYS A 471 19.10 10.09 -28.55
N VAL A 472 18.51 9.77 -29.71
CA VAL A 472 17.21 10.31 -30.13
C VAL A 472 16.09 9.74 -29.26
N TYR A 473 16.09 8.44 -29.03
CA TYR A 473 15.08 7.80 -28.18
C TYR A 473 15.22 8.25 -26.73
N VAL A 474 16.44 8.31 -26.18
CA VAL A 474 16.68 8.82 -24.82
C VAL A 474 16.16 10.26 -24.65
N LYS A 475 16.33 11.13 -25.67
CA LYS A 475 15.73 12.47 -25.68
C LYS A 475 14.20 12.44 -25.70
N ASN A 476 13.58 11.52 -26.43
CA ASN A 476 12.13 11.35 -26.47
C ASN A 476 11.58 10.91 -25.10
N ILE A 477 12.22 9.93 -24.44
CA ILE A 477 11.84 9.53 -23.08
C ILE A 477 11.99 10.71 -22.12
N LYS A 478 13.13 11.40 -22.17
CA LYS A 478 13.38 12.56 -21.31
C LYS A 478 12.30 13.63 -21.52
N LYS A 479 11.89 13.89 -22.75
CA LYS A 479 10.76 14.80 -23.06
C LYS A 479 9.42 14.30 -22.50
N GLN A 480 9.11 13.01 -22.58
CA GLN A 480 7.90 12.46 -21.96
C GLN A 480 7.92 12.59 -20.43
N VAL A 481 9.09 12.38 -19.82
CA VAL A 481 9.30 12.62 -18.39
C VAL A 481 9.09 14.10 -18.04
N GLU A 482 9.65 15.03 -18.84
CA GLU A 482 9.40 16.47 -18.68
C GLU A 482 7.93 16.85 -18.84
N ASP A 483 7.26 16.31 -19.84
CA ASP A 483 5.86 16.63 -20.15
C ASP A 483 4.92 16.04 -19.09
N ALA A 484 5.20 14.84 -18.58
CA ALA A 484 4.50 14.25 -17.43
C ALA A 484 4.69 15.12 -16.18
N ALA A 485 5.92 15.57 -15.94
CA ALA A 485 6.24 16.46 -14.83
C ALA A 485 5.55 17.84 -14.99
N LYS A 486 5.58 18.46 -16.17
CA LYS A 486 4.99 19.79 -16.42
C LYS A 486 3.46 19.79 -16.44
N SER A 487 2.82 18.76 -16.99
CA SER A 487 1.36 18.72 -17.16
C SER A 487 0.59 18.44 -15.87
N LYS A 488 1.22 17.75 -14.89
CA LYS A 488 0.55 17.30 -13.67
C LYS A 488 1.10 17.90 -12.37
N LEU A 489 2.22 18.62 -12.41
CA LEU A 489 2.81 19.29 -11.25
C LEU A 489 3.06 20.78 -11.56
N ARG A 490 2.19 21.68 -11.07
CA ARG A 490 2.48 23.14 -10.99
C ARG A 490 3.70 23.47 -10.11
N HIS A 491 4.39 22.46 -9.57
CA HIS A 491 5.58 22.58 -8.75
C HIS A 491 6.88 22.15 -9.45
N VAL A 492 6.81 21.64 -10.69
CA VAL A 492 7.95 21.15 -11.50
C VAL A 492 8.75 22.25 -12.20
N SER A 493 8.28 23.49 -12.31
CA SER A 493 9.13 24.57 -12.86
C SER A 493 10.41 24.80 -12.03
N LYS A 494 10.56 24.11 -10.88
CA LYS A 494 11.77 24.05 -10.05
C LYS A 494 12.50 22.68 -10.06
N MET A 495 11.96 21.64 -10.71
CA MET A 495 12.62 20.32 -10.88
C MET A 495 13.61 20.30 -12.06
N THR A 496 13.39 21.14 -13.07
CA THR A 496 14.29 21.27 -14.23
C THR A 496 15.46 22.22 -14.00
N ASP A 497 15.45 22.98 -12.91
CA ASP A 497 16.64 23.67 -12.43
C ASP A 497 17.49 22.66 -11.66
N SER A 498 18.81 22.67 -11.86
CA SER A 498 19.79 21.88 -11.11
C SER A 498 19.82 22.15 -9.59
N THR A 499 18.81 22.86 -9.08
CA THR A 499 18.61 23.30 -7.70
C THR A 499 17.43 22.59 -7.01
N PHE A 500 16.84 21.54 -7.61
CA PHE A 500 15.82 20.74 -6.92
C PHE A 500 16.42 20.01 -5.70
N SER A 501 16.32 20.69 -4.56
CA SER A 501 16.23 20.11 -3.24
C SER A 501 14.74 19.96 -2.91
N PRO A 502 14.26 18.83 -2.36
CA PRO A 502 12.90 18.71 -1.86
C PRO A 502 12.60 19.94 -0.99
N ARG A 503 11.63 20.76 -1.42
CA ARG A 503 11.45 22.15 -0.96
C ARG A 503 11.40 22.24 0.57
N ASN A 504 12.09 23.23 1.12
CA ASN A 504 11.87 23.75 2.48
C ASN A 504 11.88 22.71 3.61
N ILE A 505 12.76 21.71 3.52
CA ILE A 505 13.10 20.91 4.70
C ILE A 505 14.26 21.64 5.36
N GLU A 506 13.96 22.52 6.32
CA GLU A 506 14.97 23.20 7.16
C GLU A 506 15.88 22.19 7.91
N ASP A 507 15.52 20.90 7.90
CA ASP A 507 16.16 19.77 8.58
C ASP A 507 16.77 18.69 7.64
N TRP A 508 17.05 19.00 6.37
CA TRP A 508 17.55 18.01 5.41
C TRP A 508 19.07 17.81 5.54
N ASP A 509 19.50 16.58 5.88
CA ASP A 509 20.92 16.24 6.09
C ASP A 509 21.53 15.34 5.01
N GLY A 510 20.74 14.82 4.06
CA GLY A 510 21.18 13.87 3.02
C GLY A 510 21.51 14.51 1.66
N GLU A 511 21.87 13.71 0.65
CA GLU A 511 21.89 14.22 -0.74
C GLU A 511 20.46 14.30 -1.28
N PRO A 512 20.02 15.43 -1.90
CA PRO A 512 18.62 15.74 -2.21
C PRO A 512 17.89 14.78 -3.18
N ARG A 513 18.51 13.69 -3.63
CA ARG A 513 18.04 12.94 -4.80
C ARG A 513 17.48 11.56 -4.50
N ILE A 514 17.99 10.81 -3.52
CA ILE A 514 17.55 9.43 -3.30
C ILE A 514 17.69 9.08 -1.82
N ALA A 515 16.61 9.22 -1.07
CA ALA A 515 16.66 9.22 0.39
C ALA A 515 16.78 7.83 1.07
N THR A 516 17.61 6.96 0.50
CA THR A 516 18.32 5.90 1.24
C THR A 516 19.84 6.02 0.99
N PHE A 517 20.28 7.15 0.41
CA PHE A 517 21.64 7.49 0.03
C PHE A 517 22.04 8.87 0.59
#